data_AF-A0A090WJY5-F1
#
_entry.id   AF-A0A090WJY5-F1
#
_cell.length_a   1.000
_cell.length_b   1.000
_cell.length_c   1.000
_cell.angle_alpha   90.00
_cell.angle_beta   90.00
_cell.angle_gamma   90.00
#
_symmetry.space_group_name_H-M   'P 1'
#
loop_
_entity.id
_entity.type
_entity.pdbx_description
1 polymer ?
#
loop_
_entity_poly.entity_id
_entity_poly.type
_entity_poly.pdbx_seq_one_letter_code
_entity_poly.pdbx_strand_id
1 'polypeptide(L)'
;MINRITLTLLALLSYAFAKAQLQFCDGILGPAIFTEDFGSGTNNGPSLSNAVTSYQYVNAAPQDGEYTISSDSGQLGSWFSFPDHTGNNDGKMLIVNAGFNAGQFYRTPINGLCENTPYEFSAWIMNVLDGVQNVCGNTEIPIQVRFEIWDATDTILLANGTMSPKFADQRPTWIKYGLTFTTSTGQNGVVLKMINVGAGGCGNDLAIDDISFNVCGDDVLVTTITGETVVTKCENDPAQSLQLNATVQNGAPSLTAYQWQQSADGSNFTDIVGENSFSFTTPPLNSTTYYRVKIAGAPANLTNSSCYSFSQIFEFRNVVVPLAVPRQSPYISCDGELVDLVVDVSPGTTAYWYENATGGSSIHDDSIDYTTQIDGTYWLKQKILFPVVSVILEYLLIL
;
A
#
# COMPACT_ATOMS: atom_id res chain seq x y z
N MET A 1 19.37 -70.01 10.04
CA MET A 1 19.90 -68.80 10.70
C MET A 1 19.34 -67.60 9.95
N ILE A 2 18.36 -66.91 10.54
CA ILE A 2 17.69 -65.75 9.93
C ILE A 2 18.41 -64.50 10.44
N ASN A 3 19.10 -63.78 9.55
CA ASN A 3 19.72 -62.50 9.88
C ASN A 3 18.64 -61.42 10.00
N ARG A 4 18.43 -60.91 11.21
CA ARG A 4 17.63 -59.70 11.45
C ARG A 4 18.56 -58.49 11.38
N ILE A 5 18.43 -57.69 10.33
CA ILE A 5 19.05 -56.37 10.23
C ILE A 5 18.09 -55.40 10.91
N THR A 6 18.50 -54.86 12.06
CA THR A 6 17.78 -53.79 12.76
C THR A 6 18.21 -52.47 12.15
N LEU A 7 17.31 -51.81 11.42
CA LEU A 7 17.56 -50.48 10.86
C LEU A 7 17.10 -49.43 11.88
N THR A 8 18.04 -48.82 12.59
CA THR A 8 17.76 -47.74 13.53
C THR A 8 17.64 -46.43 12.76
N LEU A 9 16.43 -45.90 12.66
CA LEU A 9 16.18 -44.59 12.03
C LEU A 9 16.60 -43.48 12.98
N LEU A 10 17.73 -42.83 12.70
CA LEU A 10 18.20 -41.67 13.45
C LEU A 10 17.46 -40.42 12.95
N ALA A 11 16.43 -39.99 13.67
CA ALA A 11 15.75 -38.73 13.39
C ALA A 11 16.65 -37.56 13.83
N LEU A 12 17.34 -36.93 12.88
CA LEU A 12 17.98 -35.64 13.06
C LEU A 12 16.87 -34.58 13.21
N LEU A 13 16.56 -34.17 14.44
CA LEU A 13 15.90 -32.88 14.68
C LEU A 13 16.91 -31.78 14.36
N SER A 14 16.83 -31.24 13.14
CA SER A 14 17.40 -29.94 12.84
C SER A 14 16.61 -28.89 13.62
N TYR A 15 17.16 -28.44 14.74
CA TYR A 15 16.78 -27.16 15.33
C TYR A 15 17.22 -26.07 14.34
N ALA A 16 16.33 -25.70 13.43
CA ALA A 16 16.45 -24.44 12.73
C ALA A 16 16.27 -23.35 13.79
N PHE A 17 17.37 -22.79 14.27
CA PHE A 17 17.33 -21.45 14.85
C PHE A 17 16.83 -20.54 13.72
N ALA A 18 15.54 -20.21 13.75
CA ALA A 18 15.02 -19.13 12.94
C ALA A 18 15.77 -17.88 13.40
N LYS A 19 16.83 -17.51 12.67
CA LYS A 19 17.39 -16.18 12.78
C LYS A 19 16.26 -15.26 12.34
N ALA A 20 15.61 -14.61 13.29
CA ALA A 20 14.62 -13.58 12.97
C ALA A 20 15.37 -12.52 12.16
N GLN A 21 15.10 -12.53 10.85
CA GLN A 21 15.71 -11.64 9.89
C GLN A 21 14.81 -10.41 9.80
N LEU A 22 15.41 -9.24 9.60
CA LEU A 22 14.67 -8.04 9.27
C LEU A 22 13.77 -8.34 8.06
N GLN A 23 12.47 -8.19 8.26
CA GLN A 23 11.44 -8.52 7.29
C GLN A 23 10.39 -7.42 7.32
N PHE A 24 10.06 -6.91 6.15
CA PHE A 24 8.98 -5.95 5.98
C PHE A 24 7.65 -6.67 5.80
N CYS A 25 6.56 -5.92 5.92
CA CYS A 25 5.24 -6.40 5.59
C CYS A 25 5.19 -6.87 4.13
N ASP A 26 4.77 -8.12 3.92
CA ASP A 26 4.56 -8.68 2.58
C ASP A 26 3.21 -8.25 1.97
N GLY A 27 2.37 -7.56 2.76
CA GLY A 27 1.06 -7.04 2.35
C GLY A 27 1.03 -5.51 2.25
N ILE A 28 -0.13 -4.91 2.54
CA ILE A 28 -0.36 -3.47 2.45
C ILE A 28 -0.27 -2.84 3.84
N LEU A 29 0.61 -1.85 3.99
CA LEU A 29 0.68 -1.06 5.21
C LEU A 29 -0.57 -0.19 5.37
N GLY A 30 -1.24 -0.35 6.51
CA GLY A 30 -2.27 0.58 6.96
C GLY A 30 -1.68 1.91 7.44
N PRO A 31 -2.53 2.84 7.89
CA PRO A 31 -2.08 4.10 8.48
C PRO A 31 -1.10 3.88 9.64
N ALA A 32 -0.17 4.82 9.81
CA ALA A 32 0.75 4.78 10.93
C ALA A 32 -0.03 5.04 12.24
N ILE A 33 0.20 4.20 13.24
CA ILE A 33 -0.36 4.36 14.59
C ILE A 33 0.59 5.13 15.51
N PHE A 34 1.88 5.13 15.16
CA PHE A 34 2.92 5.88 15.82
C PHE A 34 3.93 6.33 14.79
N THR A 35 4.37 7.58 14.92
CA THR A 35 5.48 8.17 14.16
C THR A 35 6.37 8.96 15.09
N GLU A 36 7.68 8.91 14.89
CA GLU A 36 8.66 9.79 15.54
C GLU A 36 9.68 10.25 14.48
N ASP A 37 9.67 11.55 14.21
CA ASP A 37 10.53 12.28 13.26
C ASP A 37 11.47 13.25 13.98
N PHE A 38 11.53 13.20 15.32
CA PHE A 38 12.33 14.08 16.18
C PHE A 38 12.08 15.59 16.00
N GLY A 39 11.02 15.97 15.29
CA GLY A 39 10.57 17.34 15.03
C GLY A 39 11.44 18.12 14.06
N SER A 40 11.43 19.45 14.18
CA SER A 40 12.18 20.34 13.29
C SER A 40 12.73 21.58 13.99
N GLY A 41 13.55 22.36 13.28
CA GLY A 41 14.04 23.68 13.66
C GLY A 41 15.57 23.80 13.68
N THR A 42 16.04 25.05 13.69
CA THR A 42 17.45 25.41 13.45
C THR A 42 18.40 25.19 14.63
N ASN A 43 17.87 24.94 15.82
CA ASN A 43 18.66 24.58 17.00
C ASN A 43 18.50 23.10 17.30
N ASN A 44 19.52 22.50 17.92
CA ASN A 44 19.44 21.13 18.42
C ASN A 44 18.17 20.91 19.27
N GLY A 45 17.59 19.73 19.15
CA GLY A 45 16.41 19.29 19.89
C GLY A 45 16.69 19.13 21.39
N PRO A 46 15.64 19.08 22.22
CA PRO A 46 15.77 18.88 23.65
C PRO A 46 16.28 17.47 23.99
N SER A 47 16.76 17.28 25.22
CA SER A 47 17.10 15.95 25.73
C SER A 47 15.87 15.03 25.77
N LEU A 48 16.01 13.79 25.31
CA LEU A 48 15.07 12.71 25.55
C LEU A 48 15.05 12.33 27.04
N SER A 49 13.92 11.80 27.48
CA SER A 49 13.76 11.28 28.84
C SER A 49 14.72 10.12 29.13
N ASN A 50 15.18 9.98 30.37
CA ASN A 50 15.97 8.83 30.82
C ASN A 50 15.21 7.48 30.69
N ALA A 51 13.89 7.51 30.51
CA ALA A 51 13.11 6.31 30.18
C ALA A 51 13.29 5.87 28.73
N VAL A 52 13.77 6.77 27.86
CA VAL A 52 13.96 6.55 26.43
C VAL A 52 15.39 6.13 26.10
N THR A 53 16.37 6.73 26.76
CA THR A 53 17.77 6.41 26.48
C THR A 53 18.61 6.40 27.75
N SER A 54 19.64 5.55 27.73
CA SER A 54 20.69 5.52 28.74
C SER A 54 21.90 6.39 28.36
N TYR A 55 21.91 6.92 27.14
CA TYR A 55 22.99 7.76 26.63
C TYR A 55 22.88 9.17 27.19
N GLN A 56 24.01 9.85 27.32
CA GLN A 56 24.04 11.22 27.81
C GLN A 56 23.67 12.20 26.69
N TYR A 57 22.68 13.05 26.92
CA TYR A 57 22.37 14.14 25.99
C TYR A 57 23.48 15.20 26.02
N VAL A 58 23.87 15.69 24.85
CA VAL A 58 24.67 16.90 24.70
C VAL A 58 24.05 17.85 23.69
N ASN A 59 24.10 19.14 23.99
CA ASN A 59 23.79 20.19 23.02
C ASN A 59 25.06 20.65 22.29
N ALA A 60 25.79 19.69 21.74
CA ALA A 60 27.07 19.86 21.07
C ALA A 60 27.37 18.60 20.23
N ALA A 61 28.57 18.54 19.64
CA ALA A 61 29.04 17.34 18.97
C ALA A 61 29.19 16.15 19.96
N PRO A 62 28.45 15.05 19.77
CA PRO A 62 28.45 13.94 20.72
C PRO A 62 29.75 13.12 20.69
N GLN A 63 30.20 12.73 21.87
CA GLN A 63 31.26 11.75 22.11
C GLN A 63 30.68 10.35 22.39
N ASP A 64 31.53 9.34 22.48
CA ASP A 64 31.14 7.94 22.74
C ASP A 64 30.21 7.82 23.96
N GLY A 65 29.01 7.28 23.74
CA GLY A 65 27.99 7.14 24.78
C GLY A 65 27.06 8.35 24.92
N GLU A 66 27.18 9.33 24.02
CA GLU A 66 26.36 10.53 23.98
C GLU A 66 25.47 10.57 22.73
N TYR A 67 24.44 11.40 22.79
CA TYR A 67 23.57 11.69 21.65
C TYR A 67 23.20 13.16 21.60
N THR A 68 22.80 13.60 20.41
CA THR A 68 22.12 14.88 20.19
C THR A 68 20.94 14.66 19.25
N ILE A 69 20.09 15.67 19.12
CA ILE A 69 19.04 15.73 18.11
C ILE A 69 19.31 16.98 17.28
N SER A 70 19.50 16.83 15.98
CA SER A 70 19.92 17.95 15.11
C SER A 70 19.33 17.79 13.72
N SER A 71 19.19 18.90 13.02
CA SER A 71 18.78 18.93 11.61
C SER A 71 19.91 18.70 10.62
N ASP A 72 21.14 18.55 11.13
CA ASP A 72 22.32 18.22 10.34
C ASP A 72 23.12 17.12 11.05
N SER A 73 23.40 16.02 10.36
CA SER A 73 24.25 14.93 10.87
C SER A 73 25.71 15.32 11.04
N GLY A 74 26.16 16.44 10.46
CA GLY A 74 27.55 16.91 10.43
C GLY A 74 28.08 17.46 11.76
N GLN A 75 27.95 16.70 12.85
CA GLN A 75 28.33 17.14 14.20
C GLN A 75 29.84 17.06 14.44
N LEU A 76 30.53 16.10 13.82
CA LEU A 76 31.98 15.95 13.84
C LEU A 76 32.53 16.13 12.42
N GLY A 77 33.76 16.64 12.29
CA GLY A 77 34.37 16.90 10.98
C GLY A 77 34.57 15.65 10.12
N SER A 78 34.59 14.46 10.75
CA SER A 78 34.65 13.15 10.13
C SER A 78 33.29 12.61 9.66
N TRP A 79 32.19 13.32 9.94
CA TRP A 79 30.84 12.87 9.61
C TRP A 79 30.29 13.65 8.41
N PHE A 80 29.37 13.02 7.69
CA PHE A 80 28.62 13.70 6.64
C PHE A 80 27.78 14.83 7.25
N SER A 81 27.87 16.02 6.67
CA SER A 81 26.85 17.06 6.84
C SER A 81 25.72 16.78 5.86
N PHE A 82 24.56 16.37 6.40
CA PHE A 82 23.42 15.88 5.64
C PHE A 82 22.13 16.08 6.45
N PRO A 83 21.01 16.46 5.81
CA PRO A 83 19.73 16.63 6.50
C PRO A 83 19.14 15.29 6.95
N ASP A 84 18.07 15.40 7.74
CA ASP A 84 17.19 14.30 8.13
C ASP A 84 16.53 13.63 6.91
N HIS A 85 15.77 12.56 7.16
CA HIS A 85 15.12 11.80 6.11
C HIS A 85 13.70 12.30 5.81
N THR A 86 12.97 12.87 6.78
CA THR A 86 11.55 13.26 6.65
C THR A 86 11.31 14.22 5.47
N GLY A 87 12.32 15.05 5.13
CA GLY A 87 12.29 15.91 3.95
C GLY A 87 11.50 17.21 4.12
N ASN A 88 11.23 17.59 5.37
CA ASN A 88 10.73 18.90 5.79
C ASN A 88 11.90 19.88 6.00
N ASN A 89 11.59 21.18 6.12
CA ASN A 89 12.61 22.18 6.33
C ASN A 89 13.16 22.11 7.76
N ASP A 90 14.47 22.02 7.90
CA ASP A 90 15.16 21.83 9.19
C ASP A 90 14.62 20.64 10.01
N GLY A 91 14.19 19.56 9.34
CA GLY A 91 13.80 18.32 10.01
C GLY A 91 14.96 17.74 10.81
N LYS A 92 14.67 17.08 11.92
CA LYS A 92 15.67 16.62 12.88
C LYS A 92 15.79 15.11 12.87
N MET A 93 16.96 14.64 13.26
CA MET A 93 17.22 13.23 13.46
C MET A 93 17.87 13.01 14.82
N LEU A 94 17.70 11.81 15.38
CA LEU A 94 18.48 11.37 16.54
C LEU A 94 19.87 10.96 16.06
N ILE A 95 20.91 11.60 16.58
CA ILE A 95 22.31 11.30 16.24
C ILE A 95 22.99 10.71 17.47
N VAL A 96 23.53 9.50 17.31
CA VAL A 96 24.13 8.72 18.38
C VAL A 96 25.59 8.44 18.06
N ASN A 97 26.48 8.90 18.92
CA ASN A 97 27.86 8.42 18.95
C ASN A 97 27.88 7.20 19.89
N ALA A 98 27.86 6.01 19.31
CA ALA A 98 27.63 4.79 20.08
C ALA A 98 28.83 4.45 20.99
N GLY A 99 28.55 4.20 22.26
CA GLY A 99 29.59 3.98 23.27
C GLY A 99 30.38 2.68 23.08
N PHE A 100 31.55 2.59 23.72
CA PHE A 100 32.43 1.42 23.71
C PHE A 100 31.74 0.10 24.04
N ASN A 101 30.79 0.13 24.97
CA ASN A 101 30.01 -1.03 25.36
C ASN A 101 28.70 -1.05 24.57
N ALA A 102 28.34 -2.23 24.06
CA ALA A 102 27.01 -2.50 23.54
C ALA A 102 25.95 -2.06 24.56
N GLY A 103 24.89 -1.41 24.08
CA GLY A 103 23.94 -0.77 24.97
C GLY A 103 22.69 -0.26 24.25
N GLN A 104 21.61 -0.15 25.02
CA GLN A 104 20.34 0.41 24.55
C GLN A 104 20.44 1.94 24.49
N PHE A 105 20.52 2.47 23.27
CA PHE A 105 20.53 3.92 23.04
C PHE A 105 19.14 4.49 22.77
N TYR A 106 18.13 3.66 22.52
CA TYR A 106 16.75 4.11 22.35
C TYR A 106 15.74 3.05 22.80
N ARG A 107 14.68 3.49 23.47
CA ARG A 107 13.55 2.71 23.95
C ARG A 107 12.32 3.58 23.96
N THR A 108 11.18 3.10 23.49
CA THR A 108 9.95 3.87 23.61
C THR A 108 8.73 2.96 23.77
N PRO A 109 7.81 3.26 24.70
CA PRO A 109 6.52 2.59 24.76
C PRO A 109 5.65 3.07 23.59
N ILE A 110 5.12 2.13 22.83
CA ILE A 110 4.13 2.36 21.79
C ILE A 110 2.78 1.92 22.34
N ASN A 111 1.86 2.86 22.50
CA ASN A 111 0.54 2.63 23.06
C ASN A 111 -0.55 2.75 21.99
N GLY A 112 -1.73 2.23 22.30
CA GLY A 112 -2.88 2.33 21.40
C GLY A 112 -2.88 1.30 20.27
N LEU A 113 -1.97 0.33 20.30
CA LEU A 113 -2.01 -0.80 19.39
C LEU A 113 -3.31 -1.59 19.56
N CYS A 114 -3.65 -2.34 18.53
CA CYS A 114 -4.87 -3.09 18.43
C CYS A 114 -4.54 -4.57 18.63
N GLU A 115 -5.37 -5.29 19.36
CA GLU A 115 -5.15 -6.70 19.64
C GLU A 115 -5.28 -7.56 18.39
N ASN A 116 -4.67 -8.76 18.41
CA ASN A 116 -4.72 -9.73 17.31
C ASN A 116 -4.36 -9.13 15.94
N THR A 117 -3.46 -8.16 15.92
CA THR A 117 -3.17 -7.36 14.72
C THR A 117 -1.69 -7.47 14.37
N PRO A 118 -1.36 -7.86 13.12
CA PRO A 118 0.00 -7.79 12.60
C PRO A 118 0.42 -6.34 12.38
N TYR A 119 1.67 -6.04 12.73
CA TYR A 119 2.30 -4.72 12.58
C TYR A 119 3.66 -4.85 11.91
N GLU A 120 4.02 -3.81 11.17
CA GLU A 120 5.41 -3.50 10.82
C GLU A 120 5.90 -2.37 11.73
N PHE A 121 7.05 -2.60 12.37
CA PHE A 121 7.93 -1.53 12.84
C PHE A 121 8.92 -1.19 11.73
N SER A 122 9.19 0.09 11.52
CA SER A 122 10.33 0.52 10.71
C SER A 122 11.00 1.80 11.23
N ALA A 123 12.24 2.02 10.83
CA ALA A 123 13.00 3.24 11.04
C ALA A 123 14.04 3.42 9.92
N TRP A 124 14.40 4.66 9.62
CA TRP A 124 15.50 4.98 8.72
C TRP A 124 16.78 5.18 9.52
N ILE A 125 17.87 4.57 9.06
CA ILE A 125 19.18 4.64 9.71
C ILE A 125 20.26 4.96 8.70
N MET A 126 21.15 5.87 9.07
CA MET A 126 22.33 6.25 8.31
C MET A 126 23.59 6.04 9.16
N ASN A 127 24.64 5.49 8.55
CA ASN A 127 25.99 5.59 9.13
C ASN A 127 26.50 7.00 8.85
N VAL A 128 26.77 7.78 9.89
CA VAL A 128 27.13 9.20 9.73
C VAL A 128 28.60 9.40 9.34
N LEU A 129 29.44 8.38 9.50
CA LEU A 129 30.87 8.48 9.18
C LEU A 129 31.08 8.71 7.67
N ASP A 130 31.89 9.71 7.33
CA ASP A 130 32.29 10.00 5.95
C ASP A 130 33.40 9.04 5.49
N GLY A 131 33.02 8.03 4.71
CA GLY A 131 33.93 7.02 4.17
C GLY A 131 34.97 7.58 3.18
N VAL A 132 34.78 8.79 2.64
CA VAL A 132 35.78 9.44 1.76
C VAL A 132 36.98 9.92 2.56
N GLN A 133 36.77 10.39 3.79
CA GLN A 133 37.85 10.87 4.65
C GLN A 133 38.70 9.72 5.21
N ASN A 134 38.13 8.52 5.32
CA ASN A 134 38.81 7.30 5.76
C ASN A 134 39.58 7.47 7.08
N VAL A 135 39.04 8.26 8.00
CA VAL A 135 39.65 8.57 9.31
C VAL A 135 39.89 7.33 10.18
N CYS A 136 39.05 6.31 10.07
CA CYS A 136 39.17 5.08 10.84
C CYS A 136 40.02 3.98 10.18
N GLY A 137 40.35 4.13 8.89
CA GLY A 137 41.13 3.15 8.13
C GLY A 137 40.65 1.71 8.32
N ASN A 138 41.60 0.78 8.51
CA ASN A 138 41.30 -0.65 8.71
C ASN A 138 40.72 -0.98 10.10
N THR A 139 40.52 0.02 10.96
CA THR A 139 39.95 -0.12 12.30
C THR A 139 38.54 0.40 12.40
N GLU A 140 37.90 0.72 11.26
CA GLU A 140 36.51 1.14 11.23
C GLU A 140 35.60 0.08 11.84
N ILE A 141 34.73 0.54 12.72
CA ILE A 141 33.67 -0.26 13.31
C ILE A 141 32.36 0.06 12.57
N PRO A 142 31.67 -0.94 12.03
CA PRO A 142 30.40 -0.72 11.34
C PRO A 142 29.27 -0.43 12.33
N ILE A 143 28.26 0.32 11.88
CA ILE A 143 27.01 0.40 12.63
C ILE A 143 26.30 -0.95 12.60
N GLN A 144 25.76 -1.35 13.75
CA GLN A 144 24.95 -2.56 13.85
C GLN A 144 23.93 -2.41 14.98
N VAL A 145 22.66 -2.28 14.60
CA VAL A 145 21.56 -2.14 15.55
C VAL A 145 20.77 -3.43 15.63
N ARG A 146 20.45 -3.86 16.85
CA ARG A 146 19.43 -4.85 17.13
C ARG A 146 18.14 -4.15 17.55
N PHE A 147 17.07 -4.49 16.87
CA PHE A 147 15.71 -4.07 17.20
C PHE A 147 15.03 -5.18 17.99
N GLU A 148 14.33 -4.80 19.04
CA GLU A 148 13.51 -5.71 19.84
C GLU A 148 12.14 -5.07 20.08
N ILE A 149 11.09 -5.85 19.89
CA ILE A 149 9.71 -5.50 20.22
C ILE A 149 9.28 -6.39 21.38
N TRP A 150 9.07 -5.78 22.53
CA TRP A 150 8.59 -6.44 23.74
C TRP A 150 7.11 -6.11 23.98
N ASP A 151 6.43 -6.93 24.76
CA ASP A 151 5.11 -6.57 25.29
C ASP A 151 5.15 -5.28 26.12
N ALA A 152 3.98 -4.69 26.39
CA ALA A 152 3.86 -3.43 27.12
C ALA A 152 4.44 -3.50 28.56
N THR A 153 4.56 -4.69 29.13
CA THR A 153 5.14 -4.95 30.46
C THR A 153 6.66 -5.15 30.43
N ASP A 154 7.27 -5.18 29.25
CA ASP A 154 8.71 -5.39 29.05
C ASP A 154 9.21 -6.74 29.61
N THR A 155 8.42 -7.78 29.42
CA THR A 155 8.62 -9.14 29.96
C THR A 155 8.67 -10.22 28.90
N ILE A 156 7.95 -10.06 27.79
CA ILE A 156 7.86 -11.05 26.71
C ILE A 156 8.40 -10.42 25.42
N LEU A 157 9.42 -11.04 24.84
CA LEU A 157 9.95 -10.65 23.53
C LEU A 157 9.03 -11.18 22.43
N LEU A 158 8.44 -10.28 21.64
CA LEU A 158 7.50 -10.61 20.57
C LEU A 158 8.21 -10.78 19.23
N ALA A 159 9.19 -9.92 18.94
CA ALA A 159 10.01 -10.00 17.74
C ALA A 159 11.37 -9.33 17.97
N ASN A 160 12.38 -9.75 17.22
CA ASN A 160 13.67 -9.10 17.19
C ASN A 160 14.33 -9.27 15.81
N GLY A 161 15.29 -8.42 15.51
CA GLY A 161 16.09 -8.50 14.28
C GLY A 161 17.37 -7.70 14.45
N THR A 162 18.47 -8.16 13.86
CA THR A 162 19.75 -7.45 13.91
C THR A 162 20.17 -7.06 12.50
N MET A 163 20.60 -5.81 12.32
CA MET A 163 21.20 -5.35 11.07
C MET A 163 22.41 -6.21 10.72
N SER A 164 22.63 -6.42 9.42
CA SER A 164 23.97 -6.76 8.94
C SER A 164 24.92 -5.61 9.26
N PRO A 165 26.19 -5.87 9.62
CA PRO A 165 27.17 -4.80 9.84
C PRO A 165 27.23 -3.87 8.63
N LYS A 166 27.11 -2.55 8.85
CA LYS A 166 27.17 -1.53 7.81
C LYS A 166 28.33 -0.56 8.06
N PHE A 167 29.33 -0.65 7.19
CA PHE A 167 30.45 0.30 7.14
C PHE A 167 30.03 1.62 6.50
N ALA A 168 30.89 2.63 6.62
CA ALA A 168 30.74 3.95 6.06
C ALA A 168 30.64 3.88 4.53
N ASP A 169 29.68 4.63 3.99
CA ASP A 169 29.56 4.81 2.56
C ASP A 169 30.44 5.98 2.10
N GLN A 170 30.71 6.06 0.79
CA GLN A 170 31.36 7.24 0.19
C GLN A 170 30.40 8.42 0.01
N ARG A 171 29.11 8.22 0.29
CA ARG A 171 28.04 9.23 0.22
C ARG A 171 27.00 8.93 1.31
N PRO A 172 26.39 9.96 1.93
CA PRO A 172 25.36 9.74 2.94
C PRO A 172 24.18 8.97 2.34
N THR A 173 23.76 7.90 3.01
CA THR A 173 22.68 7.03 2.57
C THR A 173 21.80 6.63 3.75
N TRP A 174 20.55 7.05 3.72
CA TRP A 174 19.50 6.55 4.59
C TRP A 174 19.02 5.17 4.11
N ILE A 175 18.98 4.19 5.01
CA ILE A 175 18.46 2.85 4.73
C ILE A 175 17.33 2.54 5.70
N LYS A 176 16.19 2.13 5.15
CA LYS A 176 15.04 1.68 5.95
C LYS A 176 15.32 0.28 6.50
N TYR A 177 15.08 0.11 7.79
CA TYR A 177 15.09 -1.17 8.48
C TYR A 177 13.76 -1.40 9.18
N GLY A 178 13.38 -2.65 9.37
CA GLY A 178 12.11 -2.99 10.00
C GLY A 178 11.97 -4.47 10.31
N LEU A 179 10.94 -4.77 11.09
CA LEU A 179 10.53 -6.14 11.37
C LEU A 179 9.01 -6.18 11.61
N THR A 180 8.41 -7.35 11.41
CA THR A 180 6.99 -7.57 11.68
C THR A 180 6.77 -8.31 13.00
N PHE A 181 5.63 -8.07 13.63
CA PHE A 181 5.17 -8.77 14.83
C PHE A 181 3.64 -8.76 14.89
N THR A 182 3.04 -9.62 15.71
CA THR A 182 1.59 -9.65 15.91
C THR A 182 1.26 -9.47 17.39
N THR A 183 0.35 -8.56 17.69
CA THR A 183 -0.17 -8.38 19.06
C THR A 183 -1.06 -9.54 19.47
N SER A 184 -1.01 -9.93 20.74
CA SER A 184 -1.91 -10.94 21.29
C SER A 184 -3.27 -10.35 21.68
N THR A 185 -4.24 -11.20 22.02
CA THR A 185 -5.52 -10.78 22.61
C THR A 185 -5.27 -9.96 23.89
N GLY A 186 -5.96 -8.83 24.03
CA GLY A 186 -5.83 -7.88 25.14
C GLY A 186 -4.57 -6.99 25.08
N GLN A 187 -3.67 -7.20 24.12
CA GLN A 187 -2.45 -6.41 24.02
C GLN A 187 -2.69 -5.13 23.21
N ASN A 188 -2.48 -3.98 23.85
CA ASN A 188 -2.71 -2.65 23.28
C ASN A 188 -1.45 -1.77 23.21
N GLY A 189 -0.28 -2.38 23.38
CA GLY A 189 0.98 -1.68 23.33
C GLY A 189 2.17 -2.62 23.28
N VAL A 190 3.32 -2.06 22.96
CA VAL A 190 4.63 -2.70 22.95
C VAL A 190 5.69 -1.74 23.43
N VAL A 191 6.89 -2.26 23.66
CA VAL A 191 8.09 -1.46 23.87
C VAL A 191 9.06 -1.76 22.72
N LEU A 192 9.40 -0.72 21.97
CA LEU A 192 10.53 -0.78 21.03
C LEU A 192 11.82 -0.55 21.80
N LYS A 193 12.85 -1.35 21.51
CA LYS A 193 14.24 -1.11 21.90
C LYS A 193 15.16 -1.16 20.69
N MET A 194 16.08 -0.22 20.62
CA MET A 194 17.19 -0.22 19.68
C MET A 194 18.50 -0.26 20.47
N ILE A 195 19.30 -1.26 20.14
CA ILE A 195 20.48 -1.63 20.90
C ILE A 195 21.67 -1.63 19.95
N ASN A 196 22.69 -0.84 20.27
CA ASN A 196 23.98 -0.99 19.62
C ASN A 196 24.56 -2.35 20.03
N VAL A 197 24.81 -3.22 19.05
CA VAL A 197 25.44 -4.53 19.28
C VAL A 197 26.90 -4.57 18.84
N GLY A 198 27.39 -3.54 18.15
CA GLY A 198 28.80 -3.37 17.85
C GLY A 198 29.61 -3.02 19.09
N ALA A 199 30.90 -3.38 19.10
CA ALA A 199 31.85 -2.75 20.02
C ALA A 199 32.02 -1.28 19.63
N GLY A 200 32.15 -0.34 20.56
CA GLY A 200 32.42 1.06 20.17
C GLY A 200 33.90 1.32 19.88
N GLY A 201 34.21 2.51 19.36
CA GLY A 201 35.53 2.93 18.92
C GLY A 201 35.44 3.87 17.71
N CYS A 202 36.38 3.77 16.77
CA CYS A 202 36.32 4.63 15.58
C CYS A 202 35.25 4.13 14.59
N GLY A 203 34.13 4.85 14.48
CA GLY A 203 32.99 4.50 13.64
C GLY A 203 31.77 4.21 14.49
N ASN A 204 30.92 3.28 14.06
CA ASN A 204 29.70 2.83 14.75
C ASN A 204 28.70 3.94 15.15
N ASP A 205 28.90 5.14 14.64
CA ASP A 205 28.05 6.31 14.83
C ASP A 205 26.91 6.30 13.81
N LEU A 206 25.71 6.64 14.27
CA LEU A 206 24.54 6.60 13.40
C LEU A 206 23.57 7.76 13.65
N ALA A 207 22.80 8.05 12.61
CA ALA A 207 21.60 8.85 12.68
C ALA A 207 20.38 7.95 12.49
N ILE A 208 19.28 8.28 13.18
CA ILE A 208 18.00 7.56 13.14
C ILE A 208 16.90 8.57 12.92
N ASP A 209 15.97 8.23 12.05
CA ASP A 209 14.83 9.07 11.74
C ASP A 209 13.61 8.24 11.31
N ASP A 210 12.44 8.88 11.24
CA ASP A 210 11.20 8.35 10.68
C ASP A 210 10.85 6.96 11.26
N ILE A 211 10.78 6.86 12.59
CA ILE A 211 10.33 5.65 13.27
C ILE A 211 8.82 5.53 13.09
N SER A 212 8.34 4.40 12.56
CA SER A 212 6.91 4.19 12.31
C SER A 212 6.43 2.80 12.74
N PHE A 213 5.19 2.75 13.23
CA PHE A 213 4.43 1.52 13.40
C PHE A 213 3.17 1.58 12.54
N ASN A 214 2.98 0.59 11.67
CA ASN A 214 1.85 0.50 10.77
C ASN A 214 1.22 -0.89 10.90
N VAL A 215 -0.10 -0.98 10.77
CA VAL A 215 -0.75 -2.29 10.59
C VAL A 215 -0.18 -2.93 9.33
N CYS A 216 0.30 -4.17 9.44
CA CYS A 216 0.69 -4.95 8.28
C CYS A 216 -0.52 -5.71 7.77
N GLY A 217 -1.31 -5.07 6.90
CA GLY A 217 -2.53 -5.65 6.39
C GLY A 217 -2.30 -6.66 5.27
N ASP A 218 -3.22 -7.60 5.11
CA ASP A 218 -3.22 -8.49 3.95
C ASP A 218 -3.44 -7.68 2.65
N ASP A 219 -2.75 -8.03 1.56
CA ASP A 219 -3.09 -7.52 0.22
C ASP A 219 -4.35 -8.22 -0.28
N VAL A 220 -5.47 -7.50 -0.24
CA VAL A 220 -6.80 -8.03 -0.56
C VAL A 220 -7.31 -7.43 -1.86
N LEU A 221 -7.58 -8.32 -2.82
CA LEU A 221 -8.25 -7.99 -4.07
C LEU A 221 -9.75 -8.27 -3.95
N VAL A 222 -10.57 -7.31 -4.39
CA VAL A 222 -12.01 -7.51 -4.55
C VAL A 222 -12.31 -7.87 -5.99
N THR A 223 -12.90 -9.04 -6.21
CA THR A 223 -13.28 -9.50 -7.55
C THR A 223 -14.69 -10.07 -7.60
N THR A 224 -15.26 -10.12 -8.80
CA THR A 224 -16.42 -10.98 -9.06
C THR A 224 -16.06 -12.46 -8.93
N ILE A 225 -17.06 -13.35 -8.90
CA ILE A 225 -16.85 -14.80 -8.95
C ILE A 225 -16.06 -15.28 -10.19
N THR A 226 -16.04 -14.47 -11.25
CA THR A 226 -15.31 -14.69 -12.50
C THR A 226 -13.92 -14.04 -12.51
N GLY A 227 -13.51 -13.38 -11.42
CA GLY A 227 -12.19 -12.79 -11.26
C GLY A 227 -12.05 -11.37 -11.82
N GLU A 228 -13.15 -10.68 -12.11
CA GLU A 228 -13.10 -9.32 -12.65
C GLU A 228 -12.96 -8.30 -11.51
N THR A 229 -12.06 -7.34 -11.68
CA THR A 229 -11.88 -6.19 -10.76
C THR A 229 -12.70 -4.97 -11.18
N VAL A 230 -13.19 -4.98 -12.43
CA VAL A 230 -14.07 -3.96 -13.00
C VAL A 230 -15.14 -4.66 -13.83
N VAL A 231 -16.40 -4.31 -13.59
CA VAL A 231 -17.52 -4.70 -14.46
C VAL A 231 -18.05 -3.46 -15.16
N THR A 232 -18.05 -3.47 -16.48
CA THR A 232 -18.57 -2.36 -17.28
C THR A 232 -19.95 -2.71 -17.83
N LYS A 233 -20.88 -1.77 -17.68
CA LYS A 233 -22.24 -1.81 -18.24
C LYS A 233 -22.56 -0.48 -18.88
N CYS A 234 -23.53 -0.48 -19.78
CA CYS A 234 -24.03 0.76 -20.35
C CYS A 234 -25.33 1.18 -19.70
N GLU A 235 -25.66 2.47 -19.80
CA GLU A 235 -26.77 3.09 -19.05
C GLU A 235 -28.13 2.41 -19.30
N ASN A 236 -28.31 1.78 -20.46
CA ASN A 236 -29.55 1.09 -20.83
C ASN A 236 -29.53 -0.41 -20.53
N ASP A 237 -28.42 -0.96 -20.06
CA ASP A 237 -28.37 -2.35 -19.66
C ASP A 237 -29.27 -2.56 -18.42
N PRO A 238 -29.95 -3.72 -18.31
CA PRO A 238 -30.73 -4.01 -17.13
C PRO A 238 -29.83 -4.02 -15.90
N ALA A 239 -30.37 -3.51 -14.79
CA ALA A 239 -29.65 -3.48 -13.52
C ALA A 239 -29.18 -4.89 -13.14
N GLN A 240 -27.94 -5.01 -12.67
CA GLN A 240 -27.32 -6.29 -12.36
C GLN A 240 -26.79 -6.30 -10.93
N SER A 241 -27.11 -7.36 -10.17
CA SER A 241 -26.45 -7.65 -8.90
C SER A 241 -25.18 -8.46 -9.15
N LEU A 242 -24.13 -8.18 -8.38
CA LEU A 242 -22.85 -8.88 -8.45
C LEU A 242 -22.57 -9.59 -7.13
N GLN A 243 -21.92 -10.74 -7.21
CA GLN A 243 -21.30 -11.37 -6.06
C GLN A 243 -19.81 -11.04 -6.06
N LEU A 244 -19.36 -10.34 -5.04
CA LEU A 244 -17.98 -9.90 -4.84
C LEU A 244 -17.33 -10.73 -3.72
N ASN A 245 -16.06 -11.07 -3.90
CA ASN A 245 -15.24 -11.81 -2.93
C ASN A 245 -13.98 -11.01 -2.60
N ALA A 246 -13.65 -10.89 -1.32
CA ALA A 246 -12.41 -10.29 -0.84
C ALA A 246 -11.33 -11.38 -0.69
N THR A 247 -10.37 -11.44 -1.60
CA THR A 247 -9.38 -12.53 -1.67
C THR A 247 -7.97 -12.02 -1.37
N VAL A 248 -7.34 -12.61 -0.36
CA VAL A 248 -5.92 -12.38 -0.04
C VAL A 248 -5.04 -12.91 -1.18
N GLN A 249 -4.14 -12.07 -1.69
CA GLN A 249 -3.30 -12.41 -2.85
C GLN A 249 -2.10 -13.30 -2.48
N ASN A 250 -1.54 -13.13 -1.28
CA ASN A 250 -0.33 -13.82 -0.84
C ASN A 250 -0.51 -14.40 0.55
N GLY A 251 -0.16 -15.68 0.71
CA GLY A 251 -0.18 -16.35 2.01
C GLY A 251 -1.57 -16.67 2.53
N ALA A 252 -1.64 -17.02 3.81
CA ALA A 252 -2.90 -17.23 4.51
C ALA A 252 -3.41 -15.90 5.09
N PRO A 253 -4.75 -15.67 5.13
CA PRO A 253 -5.31 -14.47 5.76
C PRO A 253 -4.84 -14.34 7.20
N SER A 254 -4.22 -13.21 7.53
CA SER A 254 -3.81 -12.86 8.89
C SER A 254 -4.88 -12.03 9.59
N LEU A 255 -5.72 -11.33 8.83
CA LEU A 255 -6.85 -10.55 9.30
C LEU A 255 -8.17 -11.29 8.99
N THR A 256 -9.15 -11.19 9.89
CA THR A 256 -10.37 -12.04 9.82
C THR A 256 -11.69 -11.29 9.96
N ALA A 257 -11.65 -10.00 10.31
CA ALA A 257 -12.83 -9.16 10.44
C ALA A 257 -12.97 -8.27 9.21
N TYR A 258 -14.17 -8.27 8.61
CA TYR A 258 -14.47 -7.51 7.39
C TYR A 258 -15.58 -6.50 7.66
N GLN A 259 -15.53 -5.37 6.95
CA GLN A 259 -16.63 -4.43 6.83
C GLN A 259 -16.62 -3.86 5.40
N TRP A 260 -17.63 -4.22 4.60
CA TRP A 260 -17.77 -3.72 3.25
C TRP A 260 -18.15 -2.23 3.25
N GLN A 261 -17.62 -1.51 2.26
CA GLN A 261 -17.92 -0.12 2.01
C GLN A 261 -18.31 0.11 0.56
N GLN A 262 -19.15 1.11 0.32
CA GLN A 262 -19.50 1.60 -1.01
C GLN A 262 -19.19 3.09 -1.19
N SER A 263 -18.97 3.50 -2.43
CA SER A 263 -18.76 4.89 -2.83
C SER A 263 -19.36 5.16 -4.21
N ALA A 264 -19.84 6.39 -4.42
CA ALA A 264 -20.32 6.87 -5.73
C ALA A 264 -19.22 7.58 -6.55
N ASP A 265 -18.11 7.99 -5.92
CA ASP A 265 -17.04 8.81 -6.52
C ASP A 265 -15.66 8.15 -6.45
N GLY A 266 -15.56 6.95 -5.85
CA GLY A 266 -14.31 6.21 -5.69
C GLY A 266 -13.38 6.76 -4.62
N SER A 267 -13.81 7.78 -3.86
CA SER A 267 -12.99 8.48 -2.85
C SER A 267 -13.66 8.49 -1.48
N ASN A 268 -14.94 8.83 -1.42
CA ASN A 268 -15.73 8.89 -0.19
C ASN A 268 -16.50 7.59 0.00
N PHE A 269 -16.01 6.75 0.91
CA PHE A 269 -16.59 5.44 1.19
C PHE A 269 -17.39 5.43 2.49
N THR A 270 -18.54 4.76 2.46
CA THR A 270 -19.44 4.57 3.60
C THR A 270 -19.64 3.09 3.89
N ASP A 271 -19.71 2.73 5.17
CA ASP A 271 -19.91 1.34 5.61
C ASP A 271 -21.32 0.85 5.20
N ILE A 272 -21.38 -0.36 4.66
CA ILE A 272 -22.66 -1.05 4.38
C ILE A 272 -23.03 -1.86 5.63
N VAL A 273 -24.09 -1.42 6.31
CA VAL A 273 -24.46 -1.96 7.63
C VAL A 273 -24.72 -3.46 7.57
N GLY A 274 -23.97 -4.23 8.37
CA GLY A 274 -24.14 -5.68 8.53
C GLY A 274 -23.36 -6.53 7.53
N GLU A 275 -22.72 -5.92 6.55
CA GLU A 275 -21.92 -6.63 5.54
C GLU A 275 -20.50 -6.88 6.04
N ASN A 276 -20.37 -7.95 6.83
CA ASN A 276 -19.15 -8.29 7.57
C ASN A 276 -18.53 -9.64 7.14
N SER A 277 -18.97 -10.18 6.00
CA SER A 277 -18.53 -11.46 5.47
C SER A 277 -17.39 -11.29 4.46
N PHE A 278 -16.65 -12.37 4.19
CA PHE A 278 -15.62 -12.41 3.14
C PHE A 278 -16.19 -12.11 1.74
N SER A 279 -17.48 -12.44 1.52
CA SER A 279 -18.20 -12.18 0.29
C SER A 279 -19.36 -11.22 0.53
N PHE A 280 -19.76 -10.51 -0.51
CA PHE A 280 -20.86 -9.57 -0.50
C PHE A 280 -21.65 -9.66 -1.81
N THR A 281 -22.98 -9.61 -1.71
CA THR A 281 -23.85 -9.51 -2.88
C THR A 281 -24.36 -8.07 -2.99
N THR A 282 -23.97 -7.38 -4.06
CA THR A 282 -24.41 -6.00 -4.28
C THR A 282 -25.92 -5.95 -4.53
N PRO A 283 -26.59 -4.84 -4.18
CA PRO A 283 -27.88 -4.51 -4.78
C PRO A 283 -27.78 -4.46 -6.31
N PRO A 284 -28.91 -4.51 -7.05
CA PRO A 284 -28.89 -4.29 -8.50
C PRO A 284 -28.27 -2.92 -8.84
N LEU A 285 -27.22 -2.92 -9.65
CA LEU A 285 -26.46 -1.73 -10.03
C LEU A 285 -26.83 -1.26 -11.43
N ASN A 286 -27.04 0.05 -11.58
CA ASN A 286 -27.32 0.74 -12.85
C ASN A 286 -26.58 2.09 -12.96
N SER A 287 -25.68 2.39 -12.01
CA SER A 287 -24.87 3.60 -11.97
C SER A 287 -23.46 3.24 -11.50
N THR A 288 -22.46 4.01 -11.91
CA THR A 288 -21.07 3.78 -11.49
C THR A 288 -20.99 3.77 -9.97
N THR A 289 -20.47 2.68 -9.42
CA THR A 289 -20.40 2.43 -7.97
C THR A 289 -19.11 1.68 -7.66
N TYR A 290 -18.45 2.09 -6.58
CA TYR A 290 -17.19 1.52 -6.14
C TYR A 290 -17.38 0.75 -4.84
N TYR A 291 -16.70 -0.37 -4.69
CA TYR A 291 -16.72 -1.18 -3.48
C TYR A 291 -15.30 -1.43 -2.98
N ARG A 292 -15.13 -1.44 -1.66
CA ARG A 292 -13.90 -1.87 -0.99
C ARG A 292 -14.24 -2.48 0.36
N VAL A 293 -13.27 -3.08 1.02
CA VAL A 293 -13.45 -3.72 2.33
C VAL A 293 -12.42 -3.19 3.32
N LYS A 294 -12.87 -2.81 4.53
CA LYS A 294 -11.98 -2.67 5.69
C LYS A 294 -11.68 -4.07 6.22
N ILE A 295 -10.41 -4.39 6.44
CA ILE A 295 -10.01 -5.67 7.00
C ILE A 295 -9.19 -5.45 8.28
N ALA A 296 -9.52 -6.17 9.34
CA ALA A 296 -8.87 -6.06 10.65
C ALA A 296 -8.70 -7.42 11.36
N GLY A 297 -7.86 -7.44 12.38
CA GLY A 297 -7.58 -8.66 13.16
C GLY A 297 -8.78 -9.15 13.99
N ALA A 298 -9.64 -8.21 14.43
CA ALA A 298 -10.84 -8.49 15.21
C ALA A 298 -11.97 -7.50 14.88
N PRO A 299 -13.26 -7.84 15.07
CA PRO A 299 -14.38 -6.95 14.75
C PRO A 299 -14.33 -5.59 15.48
N ALA A 300 -13.84 -5.55 16.71
CA ALA A 300 -13.71 -4.31 17.48
C ALA A 300 -12.74 -3.31 16.80
N ASN A 301 -11.72 -3.82 16.11
CA ASN A 301 -10.68 -3.03 15.45
C ASN A 301 -11.22 -2.25 14.23
N LEU A 302 -12.33 -2.67 13.62
CA LEU A 302 -12.91 -2.00 12.44
C LEU A 302 -13.42 -0.57 12.70
N THR A 303 -13.53 -0.18 13.97
CA THR A 303 -13.95 1.17 14.40
C THR A 303 -12.80 2.14 14.60
N ASN A 304 -11.56 1.65 14.65
CA ASN A 304 -10.36 2.47 14.83
C ASN A 304 -9.54 2.48 13.54
N SER A 305 -9.39 3.66 12.93
CA SER A 305 -8.72 3.86 11.65
C SER A 305 -7.26 3.44 11.62
N SER A 306 -6.62 3.29 12.78
CA SER A 306 -5.24 2.82 12.91
C SER A 306 -5.13 1.30 13.11
N CYS A 307 -6.24 0.56 13.05
CA CYS A 307 -6.28 -0.88 13.31
C CYS A 307 -6.73 -1.74 12.12
N TYR A 308 -6.99 -1.13 10.97
CA TYR A 308 -7.44 -1.84 9.78
C TYR A 308 -6.66 -1.38 8.55
N SER A 309 -6.62 -2.25 7.54
CA SER A 309 -6.21 -1.91 6.18
C SER A 309 -7.42 -1.90 5.25
N PHE A 310 -7.23 -1.36 4.04
CA PHE A 310 -8.24 -1.42 2.99
C PHE A 310 -7.83 -2.44 1.92
N SER A 311 -8.83 -3.12 1.34
CA SER A 311 -8.66 -3.82 0.08
C SER A 311 -8.40 -2.83 -1.07
N GLN A 312 -8.03 -3.37 -2.22
CA GLN A 312 -8.16 -2.67 -3.49
C GLN A 312 -9.64 -2.34 -3.77
N ILE A 313 -9.86 -1.31 -4.61
CA ILE A 313 -11.20 -0.86 -5.01
C ILE A 313 -11.68 -1.68 -6.20
N PHE A 314 -12.88 -2.24 -6.09
CA PHE A 314 -13.64 -2.78 -7.21
C PHE A 314 -14.52 -1.68 -7.82
N GLU A 315 -14.59 -1.63 -9.15
CA GLU A 315 -15.42 -0.66 -9.88
C GLU A 315 -16.54 -1.37 -10.66
N PHE A 316 -17.79 -1.04 -10.35
CA PHE A 316 -18.87 -1.17 -11.31
C PHE A 316 -18.94 0.12 -12.11
N ARG A 317 -18.65 0.06 -13.42
CA ARG A 317 -18.62 1.21 -14.31
C ARG A 317 -19.88 1.24 -15.15
N ASN A 318 -20.71 2.26 -14.95
CA ASN A 318 -21.79 2.58 -15.88
C ASN A 318 -21.29 3.58 -16.93
N VAL A 319 -21.32 3.19 -18.19
CA VAL A 319 -20.88 4.01 -19.32
C VAL A 319 -22.09 4.63 -19.98
N VAL A 320 -22.14 5.97 -19.93
CA VAL A 320 -23.07 6.78 -20.69
C VAL A 320 -22.44 7.04 -22.05
N VAL A 321 -23.11 6.64 -23.12
CA VAL A 321 -22.70 6.95 -24.50
C VAL A 321 -23.60 8.05 -25.03
N PRO A 322 -23.07 9.27 -25.24
CA PRO A 322 -23.81 10.31 -25.93
C PRO A 322 -24.28 9.83 -27.30
N LEU A 323 -25.52 10.18 -27.61
CA LEU A 323 -26.16 9.85 -28.87
C LEU A 323 -25.36 10.41 -30.04
N ALA A 324 -25.26 9.61 -31.09
CA ALA A 324 -24.74 10.04 -32.36
C ALA A 324 -25.61 11.18 -32.90
N VAL A 325 -24.95 12.23 -33.39
CA VAL A 325 -25.62 13.41 -33.94
C VAL A 325 -25.43 13.38 -35.45
N PRO A 326 -26.50 13.38 -36.26
CA PRO A 326 -26.35 13.53 -37.69
C PRO A 326 -25.78 14.90 -38.03
N ARG A 327 -24.81 14.95 -38.94
CA ARG A 327 -24.22 16.22 -39.39
C ARG A 327 -25.22 17.11 -40.11
N GLN A 328 -26.27 16.50 -40.66
CA GLN A 328 -27.35 17.18 -41.34
C GLN A 328 -28.69 16.49 -41.03
N SER A 329 -29.77 17.25 -40.85
CA SER A 329 -31.12 16.71 -40.71
C SER A 329 -32.15 17.80 -41.07
N PRO A 330 -33.06 17.57 -42.05
CA PRO A 330 -33.14 16.40 -42.91
C PRO A 330 -32.04 16.38 -43.98
N TYR A 331 -31.76 15.19 -44.51
CA TYR A 331 -31.00 15.03 -45.75
C TYR A 331 -31.96 15.15 -46.94
N ILE A 332 -31.63 15.99 -47.92
CA ILE A 332 -32.49 16.26 -49.08
C ILE A 332 -31.72 15.92 -50.36
N SER A 333 -32.28 15.08 -51.23
CA SER A 333 -31.76 14.76 -52.55
C SER A 333 -32.87 14.76 -53.62
N CYS A 334 -32.47 14.77 -54.89
CA CYS A 334 -33.41 14.56 -55.99
C CYS A 334 -33.70 13.07 -56.20
N ASP A 335 -34.83 12.76 -56.84
CA ASP A 335 -35.24 11.39 -57.15
C ASP A 335 -34.13 10.62 -57.90
N GLY A 336 -33.66 9.53 -57.29
CA GLY A 336 -32.57 8.68 -57.81
C GLY A 336 -31.14 9.12 -57.47
N GLU A 337 -30.93 10.20 -56.70
CA GLU A 337 -29.61 10.58 -56.20
C GLU A 337 -29.28 9.89 -54.87
N LEU A 338 -28.10 9.25 -54.80
CA LEU A 338 -27.60 8.66 -53.56
C LEU A 338 -27.10 9.75 -52.61
N VAL A 339 -27.27 9.53 -51.31
CA VAL A 339 -26.88 10.49 -50.26
C VAL A 339 -25.91 9.83 -49.29
N ASP A 340 -24.82 10.53 -48.98
CA ASP A 340 -23.92 10.14 -47.90
C ASP A 340 -24.46 10.66 -46.57
N LEU A 341 -25.05 9.75 -45.80
CA LEU A 341 -25.40 10.01 -44.40
C LEU A 341 -24.10 10.03 -43.59
N VAL A 342 -23.93 11.02 -42.71
CA VAL A 342 -22.74 11.11 -41.84
C VAL A 342 -23.18 11.51 -40.44
N VAL A 343 -22.70 10.76 -39.45
CA VAL A 343 -22.97 11.02 -38.04
C VAL A 343 -21.70 11.32 -37.27
N ASP A 344 -21.77 12.29 -36.36
CA ASP A 344 -20.76 12.48 -35.34
C ASP A 344 -21.07 11.54 -34.18
N VAL A 345 -20.14 10.63 -33.90
CA VAL A 345 -20.25 9.64 -32.82
C VAL A 345 -19.30 9.99 -31.68
N SER A 346 -19.59 9.46 -30.49
CA SER A 346 -18.70 9.60 -29.33
C SER A 346 -17.32 8.99 -29.62
N PRO A 347 -16.21 9.59 -29.14
CA PRO A 347 -14.86 9.04 -29.33
C PRO A 347 -14.76 7.57 -28.87
N GLY A 348 -14.13 6.73 -29.69
CA GLY A 348 -13.99 5.29 -29.40
C GLY A 348 -15.24 4.45 -29.66
N THR A 349 -16.24 5.01 -30.33
CA THR A 349 -17.41 4.27 -30.84
C THR A 349 -17.44 4.20 -32.36
N THR A 350 -18.04 3.15 -32.91
CA THR A 350 -18.41 3.04 -34.33
C THR A 350 -19.93 2.98 -34.50
N ALA A 351 -20.39 3.20 -35.72
CA ALA A 351 -21.80 3.18 -36.09
C ALA A 351 -22.15 1.92 -36.91
N TYR A 352 -23.34 1.39 -36.64
CA TYR A 352 -23.96 0.27 -37.36
C TYR A 352 -25.32 0.73 -37.87
N TRP A 353 -25.55 0.62 -39.18
CA TRP A 353 -26.73 1.15 -39.87
C TRP A 353 -27.79 0.07 -40.10
N TYR A 354 -29.05 0.47 -40.09
CA TYR A 354 -30.22 -0.40 -40.20
C TYR A 354 -31.34 0.27 -41.01
N GLU A 355 -32.17 -0.55 -41.68
CA GLU A 355 -33.40 -0.12 -42.38
C GLU A 355 -34.67 -0.33 -41.54
N ASN A 356 -34.54 -0.72 -40.27
CA ASN A 356 -35.68 -0.90 -39.37
C ASN A 356 -35.36 -0.29 -38.00
N ALA A 357 -36.38 0.28 -37.36
CA ALA A 357 -36.25 0.89 -36.03
C ALA A 357 -35.84 -0.09 -34.94
N THR A 358 -36.35 -1.33 -35.04
CA THR A 358 -36.13 -2.40 -34.07
C THR A 358 -35.93 -3.71 -34.83
N GLY A 359 -34.93 -4.50 -34.45
CA GLY A 359 -34.62 -5.77 -35.12
C GLY A 359 -34.02 -5.62 -36.53
N GLY A 360 -33.74 -6.76 -37.19
CA GLY A 360 -33.07 -6.81 -38.49
C GLY A 360 -31.54 -6.94 -38.40
N SER A 361 -30.94 -7.34 -39.51
CA SER A 361 -29.48 -7.31 -39.68
C SER A 361 -29.03 -5.91 -40.05
N SER A 362 -27.81 -5.55 -39.67
CA SER A 362 -27.21 -4.30 -40.12
C SER A 362 -26.95 -4.34 -41.63
N ILE A 363 -27.08 -3.18 -42.26
CA ILE A 363 -26.85 -2.98 -43.70
C ILE A 363 -25.46 -2.41 -43.98
N HIS A 364 -24.83 -1.81 -42.97
CA HIS A 364 -23.49 -1.27 -43.03
C HIS A 364 -22.91 -1.15 -41.62
N ASP A 365 -21.68 -1.62 -41.43
CA ASP A 365 -21.08 -1.81 -40.12
C ASP A 365 -19.79 -1.00 -39.98
N ASP A 366 -19.47 -0.65 -38.73
CA ASP A 366 -18.20 -0.03 -38.35
C ASP A 366 -17.83 1.24 -39.14
N SER A 367 -18.83 2.01 -39.59
CA SER A 367 -18.63 3.23 -40.37
C SER A 367 -19.54 4.35 -39.90
N ILE A 368 -18.99 5.56 -39.74
CA ILE A 368 -19.74 6.77 -39.33
C ILE A 368 -20.54 7.38 -40.48
N ASP A 369 -20.36 6.85 -41.68
CA ASP A 369 -20.97 7.27 -42.92
C ASP A 369 -21.61 6.07 -43.64
N TYR A 370 -22.70 6.35 -44.36
CA TYR A 370 -23.41 5.37 -45.18
C TYR A 370 -24.02 6.04 -46.41
N THR A 371 -23.66 5.54 -47.60
CA THR A 371 -24.26 5.96 -48.86
C THR A 371 -25.57 5.20 -49.10
N THR A 372 -26.69 5.91 -49.11
CA THR A 372 -28.02 5.32 -49.34
C THR A 372 -28.09 4.57 -50.66
N GLN A 373 -28.92 3.52 -50.72
CA GLN A 373 -29.18 2.74 -51.96
C GLN A 373 -30.62 2.92 -52.45
N ILE A 374 -31.52 3.29 -51.55
CA ILE A 374 -32.94 3.51 -51.80
C ILE A 374 -33.42 4.68 -50.93
N ASP A 375 -34.53 5.29 -51.30
CA ASP A 375 -35.19 6.27 -50.46
C ASP A 375 -35.85 5.56 -49.26
N GLY A 376 -35.72 6.12 -48.07
CA GLY A 376 -36.27 5.49 -46.87
C GLY A 376 -35.90 6.21 -45.60
N THR A 377 -36.25 5.59 -44.47
CA THR A 377 -35.81 5.98 -43.13
C THR A 377 -34.65 5.06 -42.74
N TYR A 378 -33.60 5.59 -42.11
CA TYR A 378 -32.45 4.81 -41.66
C TYR A 378 -32.26 4.96 -40.14
N TRP A 379 -31.79 3.89 -39.51
CA TRP A 379 -31.54 3.82 -38.08
C TRP A 379 -30.10 3.41 -37.83
N LEU A 380 -29.61 3.71 -36.64
CA LEU A 380 -28.20 3.61 -36.29
C LEU A 380 -28.06 3.09 -34.86
N LYS A 381 -27.05 2.27 -34.61
CA LYS A 381 -26.58 1.90 -33.27
C LYS A 381 -25.10 2.23 -33.12
N GLN A 382 -24.72 2.77 -31.95
CA GLN A 382 -23.32 2.98 -31.62
C GLN A 382 -22.74 1.79 -30.84
N LYS A 383 -21.57 1.32 -31.23
CA LYS A 383 -20.83 0.26 -30.54
C LYS A 383 -19.53 0.81 -29.96
N ILE A 384 -19.24 0.50 -28.70
CA ILE A 384 -17.99 0.88 -28.04
C ILE A 384 -16.90 -0.15 -28.35
N LEU A 385 -15.67 0.30 -28.65
CA LEU A 385 -14.55 -0.56 -29.03
C LEU A 385 -13.71 -1.13 -27.86
N PHE A 386 -14.22 -1.11 -26.61
CA PHE A 386 -13.55 -1.70 -25.43
C PHE A 386 -14.17 -3.06 -25.08
N PRO A 387 -13.47 -3.96 -24.35
CA PRO A 387 -13.98 -5.32 -24.16
C PRO A 387 -15.28 -5.29 -23.35
N VAL A 388 -16.33 -5.83 -23.98
CA VAL A 388 -17.60 -6.29 -23.38
C VAL A 388 -18.64 -5.23 -22.99
N VAL A 389 -19.08 -4.34 -23.90
CA VAL A 389 -20.51 -3.98 -23.98
C VAL A 389 -20.90 -3.61 -25.42
N SER A 390 -21.86 -4.33 -26.00
CA SER A 390 -22.53 -3.95 -27.26
C SER A 390 -23.81 -3.20 -26.91
N VAL A 391 -23.82 -1.87 -27.01
CA VAL A 391 -25.04 -1.09 -26.73
C VAL A 391 -25.87 -0.99 -27.99
N ILE A 392 -27.16 -1.30 -27.84
CA ILE A 392 -28.18 -1.00 -28.82
C ILE A 392 -28.81 0.33 -28.37
N LEU A 393 -28.38 1.44 -28.96
CA LEU A 393 -29.08 2.72 -28.87
C LEU A 393 -29.94 2.83 -30.13
N GLU A 394 -31.25 2.62 -30.01
CA GLU A 394 -32.20 2.77 -31.11
C GLU A 394 -32.59 4.24 -31.26
N TYR A 395 -32.22 4.89 -32.36
CA TYR A 395 -32.73 6.21 -32.69
C TYR A 395 -33.19 6.33 -34.14
N LEU A 396 -34.31 7.06 -34.24
CA LEU A 396 -35.03 7.47 -35.42
C LEU A 396 -34.25 8.61 -36.12
N LEU A 397 -33.64 8.34 -37.27
CA LEU A 397 -33.34 9.40 -38.23
C LEU A 397 -34.60 9.59 -39.07
N ILE A 398 -35.43 10.60 -38.78
CA ILE A 398 -36.50 10.97 -39.72
C ILE A 398 -35.81 11.56 -40.94
N LEU A 399 -35.94 10.88 -42.07
CA LEU A 399 -35.60 11.40 -43.40
C LEU A 399 -36.69 12.33 -43.91
#